data_AF-A0AAW5CGT2-F1
#
_entry.id   AF-A0AAW5CGT2-F1
#
_cell.length_a   1.000
_cell.length_b   1.000
_cell.length_c   1.000
_cell.angle_alpha   90.00
_cell.angle_beta   90.00
_cell.angle_gamma   90.00
#
_symmetry.space_group_name_H-M   'P 1'
#
loop_
_entity.id
_entity.type
_entity.pdbx_description
1 polymer ?
#
loop_
_entity_poly.entity_id
_entity_poly.type
_entity_poly.pdbx_seq_one_letter_code
_entity_poly.pdbx_strand_id
1 'polypeptide(L)'
;MPAYKEKKSPLQRVVQILKRHRDLMFNGDESKPISIIITTLAARAYNKETDVLDALVNVVNSMERYIEHEPNTDLCIVRNPVNPDENFADKWVETPQKQLNFFAWLKQVKQDVEQIIEKRGGLQLIAESMNKPFGRDVVQRTFSAIADNQRKNRDNNTLRATITGTLGIVGTVVKAHTFHGDE
;
A
#
# COMPACT_ATOMS: atom_id res chain seq x y z
N MET A 1 -24.09 14.83 -24.20
CA MET A 1 -23.45 13.61 -23.65
C MET A 1 -22.54 14.03 -22.51
N PRO A 2 -22.65 13.51 -21.27
CA PRO A 2 -21.80 14.03 -20.21
C PRO A 2 -20.40 13.43 -20.34
N ALA A 3 -19.47 14.29 -20.76
CA ALA A 3 -18.03 14.07 -20.68
C ALA A 3 -17.53 14.58 -19.32
N TYR A 4 -17.15 13.68 -18.42
CA TYR A 4 -16.14 13.95 -17.38
C TYR A 4 -15.72 12.61 -16.74
N LYS A 5 -14.56 12.06 -17.14
CA LYS A 5 -13.86 11.08 -16.30
C LYS A 5 -13.04 11.88 -15.30
N GLU A 6 -13.61 12.16 -14.12
CA GLU A 6 -12.84 12.78 -13.03
C GLU A 6 -11.54 11.99 -12.81
N LYS A 7 -10.42 12.68 -12.65
CA LYS A 7 -9.19 12.01 -12.21
C LYS A 7 -9.46 11.43 -10.82
N LYS A 8 -9.50 10.10 -10.72
CA LYS A 8 -9.63 9.40 -9.44
C LYS A 8 -8.58 9.87 -8.46
N SER A 9 -9.01 10.16 -7.23
CA SER A 9 -8.13 10.56 -6.14
C SER A 9 -7.17 9.42 -5.74
N PRO A 10 -6.04 9.74 -5.07
CA PRO A 10 -5.13 8.73 -4.56
C PRO A 10 -5.82 7.70 -3.66
N LEU A 11 -6.64 8.14 -2.70
CA LEU A 11 -7.46 7.25 -1.86
C LEU A 11 -8.34 6.30 -2.67
N GLN A 12 -9.05 6.81 -3.68
CA GLN A 12 -9.91 5.97 -4.52
C GLN A 12 -9.09 4.87 -5.23
N ARG A 13 -7.88 5.20 -5.68
CA ARG A 13 -6.98 4.21 -6.30
C ARG A 13 -6.47 3.19 -5.28
N VAL A 14 -6.06 3.61 -4.09
CA VAL A 14 -5.63 2.72 -3.00
C VAL A 14 -6.74 1.73 -2.64
N VAL A 15 -7.97 2.20 -2.44
CA VAL A 15 -9.12 1.33 -2.16
C VAL A 15 -9.34 0.29 -3.26
N GLN A 16 -9.20 0.68 -4.53
CA GLN A 16 -9.31 -0.26 -5.65
C GLN A 16 -8.18 -1.31 -5.63
N ILE A 17 -6.96 -0.89 -5.31
CA ILE A 17 -5.80 -1.79 -5.17
C ILE A 17 -6.06 -2.84 -4.08
N LEU A 18 -6.42 -2.39 -2.88
CA LEU A 18 -6.66 -3.27 -1.73
C LEU A 18 -7.78 -4.28 -1.99
N LYS A 19 -8.92 -3.82 -2.52
CA LYS A 19 -10.06 -4.72 -2.82
C LYS A 19 -9.69 -5.78 -3.85
N ARG A 20 -8.93 -5.40 -4.88
CA ARG A 20 -8.50 -6.36 -5.90
C ARG A 20 -7.49 -7.36 -5.36
N HIS A 21 -6.52 -6.91 -4.58
CA HIS A 21 -5.57 -7.80 -3.91
C HIS A 21 -6.32 -8.84 -3.06
N ARG A 22 -7.34 -8.39 -2.31
CA ARG A 22 -8.24 -9.28 -1.58
C ARG A 22 -8.93 -10.29 -2.48
N ASP A 23 -9.50 -9.84 -3.60
CA ASP A 23 -10.20 -10.74 -4.53
C ASP A 23 -9.25 -11.75 -5.20
N LEU A 24 -8.00 -11.38 -5.47
CA LEU A 24 -6.98 -12.30 -6.00
C LEU A 24 -6.56 -13.36 -4.97
N MET A 25 -6.40 -12.96 -3.71
CA MET A 25 -5.98 -13.87 -2.64
C MET A 25 -7.05 -14.90 -2.30
N PHE A 26 -8.33 -14.51 -2.35
CA PHE A 26 -9.43 -15.36 -1.87
C PHE A 26 -10.30 -15.97 -2.97
N ASN A 27 -10.14 -15.58 -4.25
CA ASN A 27 -10.77 -16.17 -5.45
C ASN A 27 -12.10 -16.95 -5.26
N GLY A 28 -13.12 -16.33 -4.65
CA GLY A 28 -14.44 -16.94 -4.45
C GLY A 28 -14.72 -17.51 -3.04
N ASP A 29 -13.79 -17.39 -2.10
CA ASP A 29 -14.03 -17.69 -0.68
C ASP A 29 -15.05 -16.68 -0.08
N GLU A 30 -16.13 -17.21 0.47
CA GLU A 30 -17.19 -16.46 1.14
C GLU A 30 -16.73 -15.83 2.46
N SER A 31 -15.65 -16.35 3.05
CA SER A 31 -15.01 -15.82 4.25
C SER A 31 -13.97 -14.74 3.95
N LYS A 32 -13.92 -14.21 2.72
CA LYS A 32 -12.97 -13.16 2.35
C LYS A 32 -13.22 -11.86 3.13
N PRO A 33 -12.17 -11.05 3.36
CA PRO A 33 -12.30 -9.74 4.01
C PRO A 33 -13.38 -8.87 3.33
N ILE A 34 -14.33 -8.32 4.08
CA ILE A 34 -15.46 -7.58 3.49
C ILE A 34 -15.03 -6.18 3.01
N SER A 35 -15.61 -5.75 1.89
CA SER A 35 -15.20 -4.51 1.22
C SER A 35 -15.37 -3.27 2.12
N ILE A 36 -16.43 -3.23 2.94
CA ILE A 36 -16.75 -2.07 3.77
C ILE A 36 -15.72 -1.85 4.88
N ILE A 37 -15.18 -2.92 5.47
CA ILE A 37 -14.08 -2.83 6.44
C ILE A 37 -12.84 -2.25 5.74
N ILE A 38 -12.46 -2.80 4.58
CA ILE A 38 -11.29 -2.32 3.82
C ILE A 38 -11.43 -0.84 3.50
N THR A 39 -12.58 -0.41 2.96
CA THR A 39 -12.79 0.98 2.57
C THR A 39 -12.81 1.92 3.76
N THR A 40 -13.41 1.52 4.88
CA THR A 40 -13.53 2.35 6.09
C THR A 40 -12.16 2.54 6.72
N LEU A 41 -11.40 1.45 6.91
CA LEU A 41 -10.06 1.51 7.48
C LEU A 41 -9.09 2.26 6.56
N ALA A 42 -9.17 2.06 5.24
CA ALA A 42 -8.35 2.82 4.29
C ALA A 42 -8.64 4.32 4.32
N ALA A 43 -9.92 4.71 4.41
CA ALA A 43 -10.30 6.11 4.50
C ALA A 43 -9.84 6.76 5.82
N ARG A 44 -9.88 6.04 6.94
CA ARG A 44 -9.37 6.52 8.23
C ARG A 44 -7.84 6.67 8.24
N ALA A 45 -7.15 5.74 7.59
CA ALA A 45 -5.69 5.71 7.51
C ALA A 45 -5.11 6.76 6.56
N TYR A 46 -5.87 7.14 5.53
CA TYR A 46 -5.42 8.06 4.49
C TYR A 46 -5.17 9.47 5.04
N ASN A 47 -3.97 10.00 4.77
CA ASN A 47 -3.51 11.27 5.31
C ASN A 47 -3.40 12.36 4.23
N LYS A 48 -4.27 12.31 3.22
CA LYS A 48 -4.35 13.28 2.10
C LYS A 48 -3.09 13.32 1.23
N GLU A 49 -2.41 12.18 1.09
CA GLU A 49 -1.27 12.02 0.21
C GLU A 49 -1.67 12.36 -1.23
N THR A 50 -0.79 13.04 -1.95
CA THR A 50 -1.03 13.42 -3.35
C THR A 50 -0.60 12.33 -4.33
N ASP A 51 0.30 11.44 -3.90
CA ASP A 51 0.79 10.31 -4.67
C ASP A 51 0.14 8.99 -4.23
N VAL A 52 -0.08 8.09 -5.19
CA VAL A 52 -0.79 6.82 -4.96
C VAL A 52 0.07 5.81 -4.20
N LEU A 53 1.38 5.77 -4.47
CA LEU A 53 2.27 4.85 -3.76
C LEU A 53 2.44 5.30 -2.32
N ASP A 54 2.69 6.59 -2.08
CA ASP A 54 2.80 7.13 -0.73
C ASP A 54 1.50 6.86 0.06
N ALA A 55 0.34 7.10 -0.57
CA ALA A 55 -0.96 6.76 0.00
C ALA A 55 -1.09 5.26 0.31
N LEU A 56 -0.68 4.38 -0.62
CA LEU A 56 -0.79 2.93 -0.46
C LEU A 56 0.08 2.45 0.71
N VAL A 57 1.33 2.91 0.78
CA VAL A 57 2.28 2.53 1.82
C VAL A 57 1.79 3.01 3.19
N ASN A 58 1.37 4.27 3.30
CA ASN A 58 0.84 4.78 4.56
C ASN A 58 -0.42 4.02 4.98
N VAL A 59 -1.39 3.85 4.08
CA VAL A 59 -2.65 3.18 4.38
C VAL A 59 -2.42 1.74 4.85
N VAL A 60 -1.66 0.95 4.11
CA VAL A 60 -1.40 -0.47 4.43
C VAL A 60 -0.71 -0.62 5.79
N ASN A 61 0.19 0.30 6.15
CA ASN A 61 0.92 0.25 7.41
C ASN A 61 0.14 0.77 8.62
N SER A 62 -0.84 1.65 8.41
CA SER A 62 -1.56 2.33 9.52
C SER A 62 -3.01 1.88 9.70
N MET A 63 -3.65 1.30 8.68
CA MET A 63 -5.08 0.99 8.72
C MET A 63 -5.52 0.04 9.84
N GLU A 64 -4.62 -0.83 10.29
CA GLU A 64 -4.87 -1.74 11.42
C GLU A 64 -5.13 -1.00 12.74
N ARG A 65 -4.50 0.17 12.93
CA ARG A 65 -4.61 0.97 14.17
C ARG A 65 -6.01 1.54 14.39
N TYR A 66 -6.85 1.50 13.35
CA TYR A 66 -8.23 1.97 13.40
C TYR A 66 -9.24 0.84 13.68
N ILE A 67 -8.74 -0.36 14.00
CA ILE A 67 -9.53 -1.44 14.59
C ILE A 67 -9.44 -1.28 16.10
N GLU A 68 -10.59 -0.99 16.73
CA GLU A 68 -10.71 -0.95 18.17
C GLU A 68 -10.84 -2.37 18.72
N HIS A 69 -10.40 -2.58 19.96
CA HIS A 69 -10.56 -3.85 20.67
C HIS A 69 -11.30 -3.59 21.97
N GLU A 70 -12.33 -4.39 22.24
CA GLU A 70 -13.03 -4.31 23.52
C GLU A 70 -12.13 -4.89 24.63
N PRO A 71 -12.03 -4.20 25.80
CA PRO A 71 -11.18 -4.67 26.89
C PRO A 71 -11.58 -6.06 27.39
N ASN A 72 -10.58 -6.93 27.55
CA ASN A 72 -10.73 -8.32 28.05
C ASN A 72 -11.55 -9.24 27.14
N THR A 73 -11.75 -8.90 25.87
CA THR A 73 -12.39 -9.78 24.88
C THR A 73 -11.59 -9.79 23.57
N ASP A 74 -11.83 -10.79 22.72
CA ASP A 74 -11.27 -10.86 21.35
C ASP A 74 -12.11 -10.04 20.35
N LEU A 75 -13.05 -9.22 20.82
CA LEU A 75 -13.98 -8.49 19.99
C LEU A 75 -13.28 -7.30 19.32
N CYS A 76 -13.15 -7.38 18.00
CA CYS A 76 -12.74 -6.26 17.17
C CYS A 76 -13.92 -5.37 16.80
N ILE A 77 -13.69 -4.05 16.79
CA ILE A 77 -14.69 -3.05 16.49
C ILE A 77 -14.19 -2.16 15.34
N VAL A 78 -14.95 -2.16 14.25
CA VAL A 78 -14.78 -1.25 13.10
C VAL A 78 -16.07 -0.44 12.97
N ARG A 79 -16.12 0.71 13.64
CA ARG A 79 -17.33 1.55 13.68
C ARG A 79 -17.72 2.05 12.30
N ASN A 80 -19.02 2.03 11.98
CA ASN A 80 -19.53 2.71 10.81
C ASN A 80 -19.38 4.24 10.98
N PRO A 81 -18.77 4.95 10.00
CA PRO A 81 -18.60 6.40 10.07
C PRO A 81 -19.91 7.21 10.06
N VAL A 82 -21.02 6.61 9.59
CA VAL A 82 -22.36 7.23 9.54
C VAL A 82 -23.17 6.88 10.78
N ASN A 83 -23.04 5.65 11.29
CA ASN A 83 -23.74 5.17 12.48
C ASN A 83 -22.74 4.55 13.49
N PRO A 84 -22.21 5.31 14.45
CA PRO A 84 -21.17 4.83 15.37
C PRO A 84 -21.54 3.63 16.25
N ASP A 85 -22.85 3.34 16.39
CA ASP A 85 -23.37 2.19 17.14
C ASP A 85 -23.29 0.88 16.32
N GLU A 86 -23.10 0.97 15.00
CA GLU A 86 -22.93 -0.20 14.13
C GLU A 86 -21.44 -0.59 14.03
N ASN A 87 -21.16 -1.87 14.31
CA ASN A 87 -19.85 -2.49 14.15
C ASN A 87 -19.79 -3.30 12.85
N PHE A 88 -18.97 -2.90 11.88
CA PHE A 88 -18.78 -3.68 10.64
C PHE A 88 -18.04 -5.01 10.85
N ALA A 89 -17.40 -5.23 11.99
CA ALA A 89 -16.74 -6.47 12.37
C ALA A 89 -17.63 -7.41 13.20
N ASP A 90 -18.93 -7.11 13.36
CA ASP A 90 -19.91 -7.95 14.06
C ASP A 90 -19.86 -9.44 13.65
N LYS A 91 -19.79 -9.70 12.33
CA LYS A 91 -19.77 -11.05 11.75
C LYS A 91 -18.49 -11.84 12.04
N TRP A 92 -17.47 -11.21 12.65
CA TRP A 92 -16.26 -11.92 13.06
C TRP A 92 -16.52 -12.82 14.28
N VAL A 93 -17.45 -12.45 15.15
CA VAL A 93 -17.88 -13.29 16.29
C VAL A 93 -18.57 -14.55 15.79
N GLU A 94 -19.48 -14.40 14.82
CA GLU A 94 -20.22 -15.53 14.24
C GLU A 94 -19.36 -16.40 13.33
N THR A 95 -18.40 -15.79 12.62
CA THR A 95 -17.51 -16.49 11.69
C THR A 95 -16.06 -16.06 11.92
N PRO A 96 -15.36 -16.65 12.91
CA PRO A 96 -13.97 -16.29 13.24
C PRO A 96 -13.01 -16.38 12.05
N GLN A 97 -13.29 -17.25 11.08
CA GLN A 97 -12.51 -17.37 9.85
C GLN A 97 -12.44 -16.05 9.07
N LYS A 98 -13.48 -15.20 9.11
CA LYS A 98 -13.47 -13.88 8.45
C LYS A 98 -12.44 -12.94 9.04
N GLN A 99 -12.28 -12.97 10.37
CA GLN A 99 -11.26 -12.21 11.09
C GLN A 99 -9.86 -12.72 10.75
N LEU A 100 -9.66 -14.03 10.82
CA LEU A 100 -8.38 -14.67 10.46
C LEU A 100 -7.98 -14.33 9.02
N ASN A 101 -8.93 -14.44 8.09
CA ASN A 101 -8.72 -14.09 6.68
C ASN A 101 -8.41 -12.60 6.50
N PHE A 102 -9.04 -11.71 7.27
CA PHE A 102 -8.72 -10.27 7.25
C PHE A 102 -7.27 -10.01 7.67
N PHE A 103 -6.82 -10.58 8.80
CA PHE A 103 -5.45 -10.35 9.26
C PHE A 103 -4.42 -11.07 8.38
N ALA A 104 -4.72 -12.27 7.86
CA ALA A 104 -3.88 -12.95 6.89
C ALA A 104 -3.72 -12.12 5.60
N TRP A 105 -4.83 -11.56 5.10
CA TRP A 105 -4.81 -10.65 3.96
C TRP A 105 -3.98 -9.40 4.22
N LEU A 106 -4.20 -8.75 5.37
CA LEU A 106 -3.48 -7.53 5.74
C LEU A 106 -1.97 -7.78 5.84
N LYS A 107 -1.57 -8.92 6.42
CA LYS A 107 -0.17 -9.33 6.47
C LYS A 107 0.41 -9.53 5.07
N GLN A 108 -0.31 -10.22 4.19
CA GLN A 108 0.14 -10.47 2.82
C GLN A 108 0.33 -9.17 2.04
N VAL A 109 -0.64 -8.26 2.09
CA VAL A 109 -0.53 -6.98 1.35
C VAL A 109 0.59 -6.09 1.90
N LYS A 110 0.85 -6.11 3.22
CA LYS A 110 2.01 -5.42 3.82
C LYS A 110 3.33 -5.97 3.25
N GLN A 111 3.49 -7.29 3.25
CA GLN A 111 4.69 -7.95 2.72
C GLN A 111 4.88 -7.69 1.23
N ASP A 112 3.79 -7.77 0.46
CA ASP A 112 3.84 -7.52 -0.97
C ASP A 112 4.26 -6.09 -1.24
N VAL A 113 3.69 -5.10 -0.54
CA VAL A 113 4.03 -3.67 -0.61
C VAL A 113 5.48 -3.39 -0.17
N GLU A 114 5.98 -4.04 0.88
CA GLU A 114 7.37 -3.88 1.33
C GLU A 114 8.37 -4.37 0.27
N GLN A 115 8.13 -5.55 -0.30
CA GLN A 115 8.96 -6.11 -1.38
C GLN A 115 9.01 -5.20 -2.62
N ILE A 116 7.95 -4.41 -2.87
CA ILE A 116 7.92 -3.39 -3.94
C ILE A 116 8.98 -2.32 -3.72
N ILE A 117 9.06 -1.83 -2.49
CA ILE A 117 9.87 -0.68 -2.12
C ILE A 117 11.35 -1.08 -2.10
N GLU A 118 11.64 -2.29 -1.59
CA GLU A 118 13.01 -2.76 -1.41
C GLU A 118 13.69 -3.21 -2.72
N LYS A 119 12.96 -3.84 -3.64
CA LYS A 119 13.54 -4.32 -4.89
C LYS A 119 13.48 -3.21 -5.95
N ARG A 120 14.64 -2.68 -6.36
CA ARG A 120 14.77 -1.85 -7.59
C ARG A 120 14.19 -2.53 -8.85
N GLY A 121 14.05 -3.85 -8.86
CA GLY A 121 13.39 -4.64 -9.91
C GLY A 121 11.95 -5.10 -9.60
N GLY A 122 11.43 -4.78 -8.41
CA GLY A 122 10.07 -5.12 -7.97
C GLY A 122 9.00 -4.35 -8.74
N LEU A 123 9.31 -3.12 -9.18
CA LEU A 123 8.45 -2.29 -10.03
C LEU A 123 7.89 -3.03 -11.25
N GLN A 124 8.71 -3.88 -11.90
CA GLN A 124 8.30 -4.66 -13.06
C GLN A 124 7.36 -5.81 -12.67
N LEU A 125 7.62 -6.46 -11.54
CA LEU A 125 6.89 -7.63 -11.05
C LEU A 125 5.49 -7.26 -10.52
N ILE A 126 5.39 -6.11 -9.87
CA ILE A 126 4.12 -5.53 -9.45
C ILE A 126 3.40 -4.98 -10.65
N ALA A 127 4.13 -4.40 -11.61
CA ALA A 127 3.50 -4.01 -12.84
C ALA A 127 2.84 -5.21 -13.50
N GLU A 128 3.52 -6.35 -13.57
CA GLU A 128 2.97 -7.60 -14.06
C GLU A 128 1.82 -8.17 -13.21
N SER A 129 1.91 -8.16 -11.88
CA SER A 129 0.83 -8.63 -10.99
C SER A 129 -0.39 -7.69 -10.97
N MET A 130 -0.18 -6.40 -11.24
CA MET A 130 -1.20 -5.36 -11.38
C MET A 130 -1.63 -5.13 -12.84
N ASN A 131 -0.97 -5.72 -13.84
CA ASN A 131 -1.32 -5.56 -15.26
C ASN A 131 -2.65 -6.23 -15.59
N LYS A 132 -2.91 -7.41 -15.00
CA LYS A 132 -4.14 -8.20 -15.23
C LYS A 132 -5.39 -7.51 -14.69
N PRO A 133 -5.37 -6.86 -13.51
CA PRO A 133 -6.54 -6.17 -12.97
C PRO A 133 -6.74 -4.71 -13.36
N PHE A 134 -5.65 -3.94 -13.53
CA PHE A 134 -5.70 -2.47 -13.58
C PHE A 134 -5.38 -1.88 -14.96
N GLY A 135 -4.90 -2.73 -15.89
CA GLY A 135 -4.44 -2.32 -17.21
C GLY A 135 -3.03 -1.74 -17.17
N ARG A 136 -2.22 -2.10 -18.16
CA ARG A 136 -0.80 -1.73 -18.29
C ARG A 136 -0.54 -0.24 -18.09
N ASP A 137 -1.42 0.62 -18.58
CA ASP A 137 -1.18 2.06 -18.62
C ASP A 137 -1.27 2.76 -17.26
N VAL A 138 -2.09 2.29 -16.32
CA VAL A 138 -2.26 2.95 -15.00
C VAL A 138 -1.09 2.62 -14.08
N VAL A 139 -0.71 1.35 -14.15
CA VAL A 139 0.43 0.76 -13.48
C VAL A 139 1.72 1.41 -14.00
N GLN A 140 1.99 1.32 -15.30
CA GLN A 140 3.20 1.89 -15.92
C GLN A 140 3.37 3.38 -15.59
N ARG A 141 2.30 4.19 -15.69
CA ARG A 141 2.40 5.64 -15.41
C ARG A 141 2.69 5.97 -13.96
N THR A 142 2.10 5.24 -13.01
CA THR A 142 2.35 5.45 -11.58
C THR A 142 3.79 5.04 -11.25
N PHE A 143 4.24 3.90 -11.77
CA PHE A 143 5.59 3.38 -11.54
C PHE A 143 6.70 4.15 -12.26
N SER A 144 6.46 4.66 -13.47
CA SER A 144 7.40 5.56 -14.16
C SER A 144 7.55 6.88 -13.41
N ALA A 145 6.46 7.47 -12.90
CA ALA A 145 6.54 8.70 -12.10
C ALA A 145 7.35 8.52 -10.81
N ILE A 146 7.30 7.34 -10.19
CA ILE A 146 8.08 6.98 -8.99
C ILE A 146 9.54 6.75 -9.35
N ALA A 147 9.83 6.02 -10.43
CA ALA A 147 11.19 5.84 -10.91
C ALA A 147 11.84 7.20 -11.25
N ASP A 148 11.08 8.12 -11.85
CA ASP A 148 11.51 9.47 -12.18
C ASP A 148 11.67 10.36 -10.93
N ASN A 149 10.76 10.28 -9.95
CA ASN A 149 10.89 11.01 -8.69
C ASN A 149 12.01 10.48 -7.79
N GLN A 150 12.26 9.17 -7.77
CA GLN A 150 13.41 8.59 -7.08
C GLN A 150 14.73 8.93 -7.79
N ARG A 151 14.75 9.03 -9.12
CA ARG A 151 15.90 9.58 -9.87
C ARG A 151 16.11 11.06 -9.54
N LYS A 152 15.06 11.88 -9.54
CA LYS A 152 15.13 13.30 -9.15
C LYS A 152 15.57 13.49 -7.69
N ASN A 153 15.13 12.65 -6.76
CA ASN A 153 15.59 12.69 -5.36
C ASN A 153 17.02 12.15 -5.19
N ARG A 154 17.53 11.32 -6.11
CA ARG A 154 18.95 10.97 -6.17
C ARG A 154 19.80 12.09 -6.74
N ASP A 155 19.32 12.74 -7.79
CA ASP A 155 20.01 13.85 -8.45
C ASP A 155 20.00 15.10 -7.55
N ASN A 156 18.96 15.27 -6.73
CA ASN A 156 18.86 16.28 -5.67
C ASN A 156 19.39 15.76 -4.31
N ASN A 157 20.58 15.17 -4.31
CA ASN A 157 21.56 15.16 -3.22
C ASN A 157 21.10 14.84 -1.77
N THR A 158 20.63 13.61 -1.49
CA THR A 158 20.67 13.02 -0.12
C THR A 158 20.96 11.50 -0.10
N LEU A 159 22.01 11.06 -0.79
CA LEU A 159 22.63 9.75 -0.50
C LEU A 159 24.09 9.97 -0.12
N ARG A 160 24.36 10.04 1.18
CA ARG A 160 25.70 10.03 1.75
C ARG A 160 25.99 8.62 2.25
N ALA A 161 26.98 7.95 1.66
CA ALA A 161 27.41 6.62 2.06
C ALA A 161 28.55 6.74 3.08
N THR A 162 28.39 6.12 4.25
CA THR A 162 29.46 6.00 5.26
C THR A 162 30.19 4.66 5.07
N ILE A 163 31.52 4.66 5.22
CA ILE A 163 32.48 3.61 4.84
C ILE A 163 32.38 2.34 5.74
N THR A 164 31.27 2.08 6.42
CA THR A 164 31.16 0.88 7.28
C THR A 164 29.72 0.40 7.42
N GLY A 165 29.17 -0.20 6.36
CA GLY A 165 28.12 -1.25 6.40
C GLY A 165 26.82 -1.03 7.21
N THR A 166 26.57 0.14 7.78
CA THR A 166 25.40 0.43 8.62
C THR A 166 24.88 1.83 8.28
N LEU A 167 23.59 1.92 7.99
CA LEU A 167 22.91 3.15 7.58
C LEU A 167 22.71 4.06 8.81
N GLY A 168 23.55 5.09 8.94
CA GLY A 168 23.47 6.12 9.97
C GLY A 168 23.66 7.52 9.39
N ILE A 169 23.05 8.51 10.03
CA ILE A 169 22.76 9.87 9.53
C ILE A 169 23.99 10.81 9.46
N VAL A 170 25.21 10.31 9.67
CA VAL A 170 26.43 11.13 9.72
C VAL A 170 27.55 10.48 8.89
N GLY A 171 27.93 11.10 7.77
CA GLY A 171 29.03 10.65 6.91
C GLY A 171 29.28 11.54 5.69
N THR A 172 30.55 11.62 5.26
CA THR A 172 31.11 12.56 4.27
C THR A 172 30.77 12.25 2.80
N VAL A 173 30.78 13.29 1.95
CA VAL A 173 30.48 13.25 0.52
C VAL A 173 31.46 12.35 -0.23
N VAL A 174 30.97 11.31 -0.91
CA VAL A 174 31.77 10.47 -1.82
C VAL A 174 31.73 11.09 -3.22
N LYS A 175 32.91 11.34 -3.79
CA LYS A 175 33.08 11.91 -5.14
C LYS A 175 32.81 10.84 -6.20
N ALA A 176 32.09 11.21 -7.26
CA ALA A 176 31.78 10.32 -8.39
C ALA A 176 33.06 9.92 -9.15
N HIS A 177 33.20 8.62 -9.47
CA HIS A 177 34.24 8.12 -10.36
C HIS A 177 33.66 7.87 -11.76
N THR A 178 34.15 8.63 -12.74
CA THR A 178 34.06 8.32 -14.17
C THR A 178 35.20 7.37 -14.52
N PHE A 179 34.90 6.10 -14.79
CA PHE A 179 35.84 5.15 -15.37
C PHE A 179 35.64 5.13 -16.88
N HIS A 180 36.60 5.71 -17.61
CA HIS A 180 36.80 5.48 -19.04
C HIS A 180 37.90 4.42 -19.16
N GLY A 181 37.59 3.30 -19.79
CA GLY A 181 38.57 2.34 -20.26
C GLY A 181 38.50 2.28 -21.78
N ASP A 182 39.43 2.96 -22.43
CA ASP A 182 39.90 2.61 -23.78
C ASP A 182 41.01 1.58 -23.60
N GLU A 183 40.84 0.38 -24.17
CA GLU A 183 41.80 -0.26 -25.09
C GLU A 183 41.10 -1.38 -25.87
#